data_AF-A0A093ZSY1-F1
#
_entry.id   AF-A0A093ZSY1-F1
#
_cell.length_a   1.000
_cell.length_b   1.000
_cell.length_c   1.000
_cell.angle_alpha   90.00
_cell.angle_beta   90.00
_cell.angle_gamma   90.00
#
_symmetry.space_group_name_H-M   'P 1'
#
loop_
_entity.id
_entity.type
_entity.pdbx_description
1 polymer ?
#
loop_
_entity_poly.entity_id
_entity_poly.type
_entity_poly.pdbx_seq_one_letter_code
_entity_poly.pdbx_strand_id
1 'polypeptide(L)'
;MEDQLKYLVDKLLNKVTELRPGSRYLVAISGIPGSGKTTLAQAITTRLNDSHAAFHPSSPPLAVYVPMDGFHLTRAQLSAMPNAAEAHRRRGAHWTFDPEKLLELVCAIKDPARGT
;
A
#
# COMPACT_ATOMS: atom_id res chain seq x y z
N MET A 1 -5.87 14.07 -15.64
CA MET A 1 -5.97 13.03 -14.58
C MET A 1 -5.88 11.64 -15.19
N GLU A 2 -6.70 11.37 -16.21
CA GLU A 2 -6.72 10.09 -16.92
C GLU A 2 -5.37 9.71 -17.55
N ASP A 3 -4.70 10.65 -18.22
CA ASP A 3 -3.39 10.42 -18.85
C ASP A 3 -2.29 10.08 -17.84
N GLN A 4 -2.30 10.73 -16.67
CA GLN A 4 -1.35 10.44 -15.61
C GLN A 4 -1.57 9.04 -15.03
N LEU A 5 -2.83 8.65 -14.83
CA LEU A 5 -3.16 7.33 -14.33
C LEU A 5 -2.78 6.25 -15.36
N LYS A 6 -3.06 6.48 -16.64
CA LYS A 6 -2.61 5.61 -17.74
C LYS A 6 -1.08 5.46 -17.73
N TYR A 7 -0.34 6.57 -17.68
CA TYR A 7 1.12 6.55 -17.62
C TYR A 7 1.65 5.73 -16.44
N LEU A 8 1.07 5.88 -15.25
CA LEU A 8 1.47 5.14 -14.06
C LEU A 8 1.19 3.64 -14.22
N VAL A 9 0.03 3.26 -14.75
CA VAL A 9 -0.34 1.86 -15.00
C VAL A 9 0.62 1.23 -16.01
N ASP A 10 0.85 1.89 -17.16
CA ASP A 10 1.77 1.39 -18.19
C ASP A 10 3.19 1.21 -17.65
N LYS A 11 3.67 2.19 -16.87
CA LYS A 11 4.98 2.12 -16.22
C LYS A 11 5.08 0.93 -15.26
N LEU A 12 4.04 0.65 -14.49
CA LEU A 12 4.03 -0.46 -13.54
C LEU A 12 3.91 -1.82 -14.23
N LEU A 13 3.10 -1.93 -15.29
CA LEU A 13 3.04 -3.15 -16.12
C LEU A 13 4.40 -3.48 -16.74
N ASN A 14 5.07 -2.47 -17.32
CA ASN A 14 6.44 -2.65 -17.82
C ASN A 14 7.41 -3.03 -16.71
N LYS A 15 7.24 -2.46 -15.51
CA LYS A 15 8.14 -2.82 -14.40
C LYS A 15 7.98 -4.27 -13.97
N VAL A 16 6.76 -4.80 -14.01
CA VAL A 16 6.45 -6.19 -13.65
C VAL A 16 7.15 -7.19 -14.59
N THR A 17 7.25 -6.89 -15.89
CA THR A 17 7.90 -7.79 -16.86
C THR A 17 9.41 -7.91 -16.64
N GLU A 18 10.03 -6.92 -15.98
CA GLU A 18 11.44 -6.93 -15.60
C GLU A 18 11.72 -7.66 -14.28
N LEU A 19 10.69 -8.05 -13.51
CA LEU A 19 10.87 -8.68 -12.22
C LEU A 19 11.27 -10.15 -12.37
N ARG A 20 12.11 -10.61 -11.45
CA ARG A 20 12.38 -12.06 -11.33
C ARG A 20 11.10 -12.77 -10.90
N PRO A 21 10.81 -13.99 -11.40
CA PRO A 21 9.69 -14.78 -10.93
C PRO A 21 9.64 -14.88 -9.40
N GLY A 22 8.45 -14.78 -8.82
CA GLY A 22 8.23 -14.79 -7.37
C GLY A 22 8.63 -13.50 -6.63
N SER A 23 9.22 -12.51 -7.30
CA SER A 23 9.54 -11.22 -6.66
C SER A 23 8.35 -10.27 -6.67
N ARG A 24 8.14 -9.56 -5.56
CA ARG A 24 7.11 -8.50 -5.45
C ARG A 24 7.74 -7.10 -5.56
N TYR A 25 7.04 -6.21 -6.25
CA TYR A 25 7.37 -4.79 -6.34
C TYR A 25 6.43 -3.97 -5.45
N LEU A 26 6.99 -3.16 -4.54
CA LEU A 26 6.20 -2.31 -3.66
C LEU A 26 6.21 -0.88 -4.18
N VAL A 27 5.03 -0.26 -4.19
CA VAL A 27 4.82 1.14 -4.56
C VAL A 27 4.25 1.87 -3.35
N ALA A 28 5.01 2.82 -2.81
CA ALA A 28 4.54 3.70 -1.75
C ALA A 28 3.85 4.94 -2.35
N ILE A 29 2.67 5.29 -1.86
CA ILE A 29 1.93 6.50 -2.26
C ILE A 29 1.82 7.42 -1.05
N SER A 30 2.54 8.53 -1.08
CA SER A 30 2.59 9.54 -0.02
C SER A 30 2.00 10.88 -0.48
N GLY A 31 1.60 11.72 0.48
CA GLY A 31 0.95 13.00 0.20
C GLY A 31 0.12 13.51 1.38
N ILE A 32 -0.21 14.79 1.38
CA ILE A 32 -0.94 15.46 2.46
C ILE A 32 -2.36 14.89 2.67
N PRO A 33 -2.97 15.03 3.86
CA PRO A 33 -4.37 14.66 4.07
C PRO A 33 -5.30 15.29 3.01
N GLY A 34 -6.28 14.53 2.52
CA GLY A 34 -7.20 15.00 1.47
C GLY A 34 -6.64 15.00 0.04
N SER A 35 -5.36 14.68 -0.19
CA SER A 35 -4.76 14.73 -1.54
C SER A 35 -5.18 13.62 -2.52
N GLY A 36 -6.15 12.77 -2.16
CA GLY A 36 -6.64 11.69 -3.03
C GLY A 36 -5.75 10.44 -3.14
N LYS A 37 -4.80 10.21 -2.20
CA LYS A 37 -3.91 9.03 -2.23
C LYS A 37 -4.65 7.70 -2.33
N THR A 38 -5.67 7.50 -1.49
CA THR A 38 -6.46 6.27 -1.46
C THR A 38 -7.19 6.08 -2.79
N THR A 39 -7.78 7.15 -3.32
CA THR A 39 -8.45 7.15 -4.63
C THR A 39 -7.47 6.77 -5.75
N LEU A 40 -6.27 7.35 -5.75
CA LEU A 40 -5.23 7.02 -6.74
C LEU A 40 -4.76 5.57 -6.59
N ALA A 41 -4.49 5.10 -5.37
CA ALA A 41 -4.01 3.75 -5.11
C ALA A 41 -5.03 2.68 -5.54
N GLN A 42 -6.31 2.90 -5.24
CA GLN A 42 -7.39 2.02 -5.66
C GLN A 42 -7.54 2.04 -7.19
N ALA A 43 -7.54 3.22 -7.82
CA ALA A 43 -7.67 3.34 -9.27
C ALA A 43 -6.52 2.67 -10.04
N ILE A 44 -5.26 2.82 -9.57
CA ILE A 44 -4.10 2.11 -10.12
C ILE A 44 -4.27 0.61 -9.97
N THR A 45 -4.65 0.14 -8.78
CA THR A 45 -4.81 -1.31 -8.48
C THR A 45 -5.87 -1.94 -9.37
N THR A 46 -7.04 -1.31 -9.50
CA THR A 46 -8.11 -1.78 -10.38
C THR A 46 -7.63 -1.88 -11.82
N ARG A 47 -7.04 -0.81 -12.38
CA ARG A 47 -6.59 -0.81 -13.78
C ARG A 47 -5.47 -1.80 -14.06
N LEU A 48 -4.55 -2.02 -13.12
CA LEU A 48 -3.53 -3.05 -13.25
C LEU A 48 -4.15 -4.44 -13.34
N ASN A 49 -5.14 -4.73 -12.49
CA ASN A 49 -5.82 -6.01 -12.48
C ASN A 49 -6.68 -6.22 -13.73
N ASP A 50 -7.42 -5.20 -14.16
CA ASP A 50 -8.21 -5.25 -15.40
C ASP A 50 -7.31 -5.50 -16.63
N SER A 51 -6.20 -4.74 -16.73
CA SER A 51 -5.22 -4.91 -17.82
C SER A 51 -4.59 -6.30 -17.79
N HIS A 52 -4.25 -6.80 -16.60
CA HIS A 52 -3.67 -8.13 -16.45
C HIS A 52 -4.66 -9.24 -16.84
N ALA A 53 -5.91 -9.14 -16.39
CA ALA A 53 -6.96 -10.12 -16.67
C ALA A 53 -7.30 -10.19 -18.17
N ALA A 54 -7.19 -9.07 -18.91
CA ALA A 54 -7.38 -9.05 -20.37
C ALA A 54 -6.39 -9.95 -21.13
N PHE A 55 -5.17 -10.12 -20.61
CA PHE A 55 -4.14 -10.99 -21.20
C PHE A 55 -4.01 -12.35 -20.50
N HIS A 56 -4.44 -12.44 -19.23
CA HIS A 56 -4.29 -13.62 -18.38
C HIS A 56 -5.58 -13.90 -17.58
N PRO A 57 -6.68 -14.31 -18.25
CA PRO A 57 -8.02 -14.36 -17.65
C PRO A 57 -8.15 -15.40 -16.53
N SER A 58 -7.28 -16.41 -16.47
CA SER A 58 -7.28 -17.44 -15.43
C SER A 58 -6.24 -17.21 -14.33
N SER A 59 -5.46 -16.13 -14.41
CA SER A 59 -4.46 -15.79 -13.40
C SER A 59 -5.08 -15.01 -12.24
N PRO A 60 -4.51 -15.10 -11.01
CA PRO A 60 -4.93 -14.26 -9.90
C PRO A 60 -4.69 -12.77 -10.19
N PRO A 61 -5.31 -11.85 -9.42
CA PRO A 61 -5.04 -10.43 -9.51
C PRO A 61 -3.55 -10.13 -9.37
N LEU A 62 -3.05 -9.22 -10.22
CA LEU A 62 -1.64 -8.84 -10.27
C LEU A 62 -1.23 -7.94 -9.10
N ALA A 63 -2.13 -7.06 -8.66
CA ALA A 63 -1.86 -6.00 -7.71
C ALA A 63 -2.85 -6.01 -6.55
N VAL A 64 -2.34 -5.62 -5.37
CA VAL A 64 -3.12 -5.41 -4.15
C VAL A 64 -2.81 -4.04 -3.55
N TYR A 65 -3.85 -3.36 -3.08
CA TYR A 65 -3.72 -2.12 -2.31
C TYR A 65 -3.67 -2.45 -0.81
N VAL A 66 -2.68 -1.89 -0.11
CA VAL A 66 -2.53 -2.05 1.34
C VAL A 66 -2.56 -0.66 2.00
N PRO A 67 -3.60 -0.32 2.78
CA PRO A 67 -3.67 0.95 3.50
C PRO A 67 -2.71 0.98 4.70
N MET A 68 -2.05 2.11 4.92
CA MET A 68 -1.22 2.33 6.13
C MET A 68 -2.07 2.52 7.40
N ASP A 69 -3.37 2.81 7.27
CA ASP A 69 -4.25 3.11 8.41
C ASP A 69 -4.40 1.93 9.39
N GLY A 70 -4.12 0.70 8.95
CA GLY A 70 -4.08 -0.49 9.81
C GLY A 70 -2.95 -0.49 10.84
N PHE A 71 -1.96 0.41 10.70
CA PHE A 71 -0.80 0.52 11.58
C PHE A 71 -0.91 1.65 12.59
N HIS A 72 -2.07 2.31 12.70
CA HIS A 72 -2.29 3.20 13.84
C HIS A 72 -2.21 2.41 15.14
N LEU A 73 -1.61 3.01 16.16
CA LEU A 73 -1.77 2.50 17.52
C LEU A 73 -3.26 2.46 17.88
N THR A 74 -3.64 1.40 18.58
CA THR A 74 -5.01 1.22 19.05
C THR A 74 -5.38 2.36 20.00
N ARG A 75 -6.68 2.68 20.09
CA ARG A 75 -7.15 3.70 21.06
C ARG A 75 -6.75 3.36 22.49
N ALA A 76 -6.65 2.08 22.83
CA ALA A 76 -6.15 1.62 24.12
C ALA A 76 -4.66 1.96 24.32
N GLN A 77 -3.82 1.66 23.33
CA GLN A 77 -2.39 2.03 23.35
C GLN A 77 -2.20 3.55 23.45
N LEU A 78 -2.96 4.34 22.68
CA LEU A 78 -2.91 5.80 22.78
C LEU A 78 -3.34 6.31 24.17
N SER A 79 -4.34 5.67 24.80
CA SER A 79 -4.81 6.05 26.14
C SER A 79 -3.82 5.69 27.24
N ALA A 80 -2.94 4.72 27.00
CA ALA A 80 -1.87 4.32 27.91
C ALA A 80 -0.61 5.21 27.80
N MET A 81 -0.54 6.11 26.80
CA MET A 81 0.59 7.02 26.65
C MET A 81 0.57 8.12 27.72
N PRO A 82 1.73 8.60 28.19
CA PRO A 82 1.81 9.73 29.13
C PRO A 82 1.10 10.99 28.62
N ASN A 83 1.05 11.20 27.31
CA ASN A 83 0.40 12.34 26.64
C ASN A 83 -0.91 11.94 25.92
N ALA A 84 -1.70 11.03 26.50
CA ALA A 84 -2.91 10.46 25.88
C ALA A 84 -3.84 11.48 25.19
N ALA A 85 -4.13 12.62 25.83
CA ALA A 85 -4.99 13.66 25.26
C ALA A 85 -4.42 14.27 23.96
N GLU A 86 -3.11 14.46 23.87
CA GLU A 86 -2.44 14.88 22.63
C GLU A 86 -2.44 13.73 21.61
N ALA A 87 -2.17 12.50 22.06
CA ALA A 87 -2.09 11.31 21.21
C ALA A 87 -3.40 11.06 20.46
N HIS A 88 -4.54 11.21 21.14
CA HIS A 88 -5.85 11.14 20.50
C HIS A 88 -6.10 12.30 19.53
N ARG A 89 -5.75 13.53 19.91
CA ARG A 89 -5.95 14.73 19.06
C ARG A 89 -5.10 14.69 17.80
N ARG A 90 -3.90 14.11 17.88
CA ARG A 90 -2.92 14.04 16.79
C ARG A 90 -2.83 12.65 16.16
N ARG A 91 -3.85 11.80 16.34
CA ARG A 91 -3.90 10.50 15.69
C ARG A 91 -3.74 10.67 14.17
N GLY A 92 -2.73 10.01 13.60
CA GLY A 92 -2.25 10.25 12.25
C GLY A 92 -0.89 10.97 12.18
N ALA A 93 -0.34 11.46 13.30
CA ALA A 93 1.06 11.87 13.39
C ALA A 93 1.99 10.64 13.45
N HIS A 94 3.23 10.77 12.98
CA HIS A 94 4.18 9.66 12.85
C HIS A 94 4.35 8.82 14.14
N TRP A 95 4.34 9.45 15.31
CA TRP A 95 4.49 8.78 16.61
C TRP A 95 3.21 8.09 17.13
N THR A 96 2.09 8.22 16.40
CA THR A 96 0.81 7.54 16.70
C THR A 96 0.61 6.26 15.88
N PHE A 97 1.64 5.83 15.14
CA PHE A 97 1.69 4.58 14.40
C PHE A 97 2.59 3.56 15.11
N ASP A 98 2.43 2.30 14.72
CA ASP A 98 3.27 1.17 15.07
C ASP A 98 4.24 0.89 13.91
N PRO A 99 5.45 1.50 13.90
CA PRO A 99 6.39 1.36 12.80
C PRO A 99 6.99 -0.05 12.69
N GLU A 100 7.10 -0.76 13.82
CA GLU A 100 7.64 -2.12 13.87
C GLU A 100 6.71 -3.09 13.12
N LYS A 101 5.40 -3.02 13.39
CA LYS A 101 4.43 -3.86 12.65
C LYS A 101 4.41 -3.55 11.15
N LEU A 102 4.58 -2.29 10.77
CA LEU A 102 4.67 -1.94 9.34
C LEU A 102 5.93 -2.54 8.71
N LEU A 103 7.07 -2.45 9.40
CA LEU A 103 8.32 -3.04 8.95
C LEU A 103 8.21 -4.56 8.82
N GLU A 104 7.61 -5.24 9.81
CA GLU A 104 7.33 -6.67 9.76
C GLU A 104 6.53 -7.06 8.52
N LEU A 105 5.45 -6.30 8.20
CA LEU A 105 4.67 -6.54 6.99
C LEU A 105 5.51 -6.33 5.73
N VAL A 106 6.27 -5.23 5.62
CA VAL A 106 7.07 -4.93 4.44
C VAL A 106 8.12 -6.02 4.20
N CYS A 107 8.79 -6.48 5.26
CA CYS A 107 9.73 -7.59 5.20
C CYS A 107 9.02 -8.88 4.77
N ALA A 108 7.86 -9.21 5.34
CA ALA A 108 7.09 -10.39 4.97
C ALA A 108 6.58 -10.36 3.51
N ILE A 109 6.22 -9.19 2.99
CA ILE A 109 5.83 -9.03 1.57
C ILE A 109 7.03 -9.21 0.65
N LYS A 110 8.22 -8.77 1.06
CA LYS A 110 9.45 -8.88 0.25
C LYS A 110 10.05 -10.28 0.27
N ASP A 111 9.73 -11.10 1.26
CA ASP A 111 10.20 -12.47 1.40
C ASP A 111 9.58 -13.39 0.32
N PRO A 112 10.37 -13.89 -0.65
CA PRO A 112 9.87 -14.79 -1.69
C PRO A 112 9.36 -16.12 -1.13
N ALA A 113 9.81 -16.54 0.06
CA ALA A 113 9.39 -17.80 0.68
C ALA A 113 7.94 -17.76 1.20
N ARG A 114 7.36 -16.56 1.39
CA ARG A 114 5.98 -16.36 1.88
C ARG A 114 4.94 -16.21 0.76
N GLY A 115 5.29 -16.66 -0.45
CA GLY A 115 4.49 -16.45 -1.67
C GLY A 115 4.08 -17.71 -2.42
N THR A 116 4.25 -18.90 -1.84
CA THR A 116 3.81 -20.20 -2.39
C THR A 116 2.55 -20.70 -1.72
#